data_AF-A0A518XEI3-F1
#
_entry.id   AF-A0A518XEI3-F1
#
_cell.length_a   1.000
_cell.length_b   1.000
_cell.length_c   1.000
_cell.angle_alpha   90.00
_cell.angle_beta   90.00
_cell.angle_gamma   90.00
#
_symmetry.space_group_name_H-M   'P 1'
#
loop_
_entity.id
_entity.type
_entity.pdbx_description
1 polymer ?
#
loop_
_entity_poly.entity_id
_entity_poly.type
_entity_poly.pdbx_seq_one_letter_code
_entity_poly.pdbx_strand_id
1 'polypeptide(L)'
;MATVRQLPSGKWNAQVRVKGHPTKTATRSTREEVEQWASQLERELKKETPSLSHFTTAYLEEVMMKDGKRRGGYEATSYRLNTLVRMLDGKPLESLTSEDVAAYKLKRSKQVAGSTVRLELQLLSRVLRWANSEKGVACSDVVKPVKLPNAGKPRSKIVEEHEYKMILERVSEKAKAIIMLAWETAMRRNELLAITPSMVDFKKRVIHLSDEQTKNGEGRDVPLSSNALTLLRELCEGRQANSRLFILTPYAVTQAFRRAARESHVYGVCFHSLRHTAITRYAEKGLNTIQLQCISGHKSISMLARYSHIKASSVADLMG
;
A
#
# COMPACT_ATOMS: atom_id res chain seq x y z
N MET A 1 26.88 -6.41 36.18
CA MET A 1 27.74 -5.73 37.16
C MET A 1 29.15 -6.12 36.85
N ALA A 2 29.96 -5.13 36.49
CA ALA A 2 31.36 -5.33 36.14
C ALA A 2 32.17 -5.56 37.42
N THR A 3 33.04 -6.57 37.41
CA THR A 3 33.98 -6.83 38.50
C THR A 3 35.33 -6.29 38.10
N VAL A 4 35.90 -5.37 38.90
CA VAL A 4 37.20 -4.75 38.66
C VAL A 4 38.20 -5.26 39.70
N ARG A 5 39.40 -5.64 39.27
CA ARG A 5 40.49 -6.10 40.16
C ARG A 5 41.86 -5.65 39.66
N GLN A 6 42.79 -5.45 40.59
CA GLN A 6 44.19 -5.17 40.28
C GLN A 6 44.98 -6.48 40.09
N LEU A 7 45.83 -6.54 39.09
CA LEU A 7 46.72 -7.69 38.81
C LEU A 7 48.07 -7.51 39.51
N PRO A 8 48.83 -8.61 39.77
CA PRO A 8 50.19 -8.52 40.31
C PRO A 8 51.15 -7.65 39.49
N SER A 9 50.86 -7.45 38.20
CA SER A 9 51.62 -6.59 37.29
C SER A 9 51.33 -5.09 37.44
N GLY A 10 50.54 -4.67 38.43
CA GLY A 10 50.10 -3.28 38.64
C GLY A 10 48.98 -2.80 37.70
N LYS A 11 48.61 -3.58 36.68
CA LYS A 11 47.53 -3.27 35.72
C LYS A 11 46.15 -3.60 36.29
N TRP A 12 45.11 -2.98 35.76
CA TRP A 12 43.72 -3.17 36.18
C TRP A 12 42.95 -4.01 35.18
N ASN A 13 42.18 -4.98 35.66
CA ASN A 13 41.36 -5.87 34.86
C ASN A 13 39.88 -5.71 35.22
N ALA A 14 39.02 -5.57 34.22
CA ALA A 14 37.57 -5.60 34.38
C ALA A 14 36.95 -6.79 33.67
N GLN A 15 35.95 -7.41 34.31
CA GLN A 15 35.13 -8.47 33.76
C GLN A 15 33.67 -8.03 33.73
N VAL A 16 33.09 -7.94 32.52
CA VAL A 16 31.70 -7.54 32.30
C VAL A 16 30.84 -8.78 32.06
N ARG A 17 29.79 -8.95 32.88
CA ARG A 17 28.80 -10.02 32.75
C ARG A 17 27.40 -9.40 32.60
N VAL A 18 26.78 -9.61 31.44
CA VAL A 18 25.42 -9.18 31.10
C VAL A 18 24.63 -10.42 30.65
N LYS A 19 23.40 -10.59 31.15
CA LYS A 19 22.55 -11.75 30.84
C LYS A 19 22.32 -11.84 29.33
N GLY A 20 22.60 -13.00 28.73
CA GLY A 20 22.44 -13.21 27.28
C GLY A 20 23.66 -12.87 26.42
N HIS A 21 24.74 -12.34 27.00
CA HIS A 21 25.99 -12.04 26.28
C HIS A 21 27.16 -12.83 26.86
N PRO A 22 28.16 -13.23 26.04
CA PRO A 22 29.37 -13.85 26.54
C PRO A 22 30.14 -12.90 27.45
N THR A 23 30.82 -13.46 28.46
CA THR A 23 31.63 -12.66 29.38
C THR A 23 32.80 -12.02 28.63
N LYS A 24 32.95 -10.70 28.74
CA LYS A 24 34.06 -9.96 28.13
C LYS A 24 34.99 -9.42 29.21
N THR A 25 36.28 -9.49 28.95
CA THR A 25 37.34 -8.99 29.85
C THR A 25 38.27 -8.04 29.12
N ALA A 26 38.80 -7.04 29.83
CA ALA A 26 39.88 -6.21 29.33
C ALA A 26 40.81 -5.80 30.47
N THR A 27 42.07 -5.59 30.13
CA THR A 27 43.10 -5.08 31.04
C THR A 27 43.59 -3.72 30.54
N ARG A 28 43.73 -2.76 31.46
CA ARG A 28 44.17 -1.38 31.22
C ARG A 28 45.21 -0.96 32.26
N SER A 29 45.88 0.16 31.99
CA SER A 29 46.98 0.62 32.83
C SER A 29 46.47 1.29 34.10
N THR A 30 45.34 2.01 34.02
CA THR A 30 44.73 2.69 35.15
C THR A 30 43.37 2.09 35.53
N ARG A 31 42.95 2.32 36.78
CA ARG A 31 41.63 1.92 37.28
C ARG A 31 40.52 2.65 36.52
N GLU A 32 40.70 3.95 36.31
CA GLU A 32 39.72 4.80 35.62
C GLU A 32 39.48 4.33 34.17
N GLU A 33 40.53 4.00 33.43
CA GLU A 33 40.40 3.47 32.05
C GLU A 33 39.60 2.17 32.00
N VAL A 34 39.83 1.26 32.96
CA VAL A 34 39.15 -0.04 32.98
C VAL A 34 37.69 0.11 33.41
N GLU A 35 37.40 1.03 34.33
CA GLU A 35 36.05 1.37 34.78
C GLU A 35 35.26 2.06 33.65
N GLN A 36 35.84 3.04 32.95
CA GLN A 36 35.21 3.69 31.80
C GLN A 36 34.89 2.70 30.67
N TRP A 37 35.84 1.82 30.33
CA TRP A 37 35.62 0.75 29.36
C TRP A 37 34.48 -0.19 29.80
N ALA A 38 34.48 -0.62 31.06
CA ALA A 38 33.47 -1.53 31.59
C ALA A 38 32.08 -0.89 31.61
N SER A 39 31.96 0.38 32.01
CA SER A 39 30.72 1.15 31.99
C SER A 39 30.20 1.37 30.57
N GLN A 40 31.08 1.69 29.61
CA GLN A 40 30.70 1.85 28.21
C GLN A 40 30.22 0.53 27.61
N LEU A 41 30.92 -0.58 27.86
CA LEU A 41 30.55 -1.90 27.37
C LEU A 41 29.26 -2.41 28.03
N GLU A 42 29.07 -2.20 29.34
CA GLU A 42 27.79 -2.52 29.99
C GLU A 42 26.64 -1.73 29.37
N ARG A 43 26.85 -0.44 29.07
CA ARG A 43 25.84 0.41 28.42
C ARG A 43 25.52 -0.06 27.01
N GLU A 44 26.52 -0.46 26.24
CA GLU A 44 26.34 -1.03 24.89
C GLU A 44 25.62 -2.39 24.94
N LEU A 45 26.00 -3.29 25.86
CA LEU A 45 25.40 -4.62 25.99
C LEU A 45 24.01 -4.59 26.63
N LYS A 46 23.69 -3.59 27.45
CA LYS A 46 22.33 -3.35 27.98
C LYS A 46 21.44 -2.58 27.02
N LYS A 47 21.99 -1.98 25.96
CA LYS A 47 21.19 -1.31 24.94
C LYS A 47 20.36 -2.37 24.24
N GLU A 48 19.05 -2.39 24.51
CA GLU A 48 18.12 -3.25 23.77
C GLU A 48 18.25 -2.89 22.29
N THR A 49 18.86 -3.77 21.51
CA THR A 49 18.96 -3.58 20.06
C THR A 49 17.61 -3.94 19.46
N PRO A 50 16.87 -2.97 18.92
CA PRO A 50 15.48 -3.19 18.54
C PRO A 50 15.38 -4.13 17.34
N SER A 51 14.48 -5.10 17.43
CA SER A 51 14.16 -6.04 16.36
C SER A 51 13.08 -5.47 15.43
N LEU A 52 12.65 -6.25 14.44
CA LEU A 52 11.65 -5.79 13.48
C LEU A 52 10.26 -5.60 14.12
N SER A 53 9.91 -6.42 15.11
CA SER A 53 8.63 -6.26 15.84
C SER A 53 8.56 -4.92 16.59
N HIS A 54 9.66 -4.50 17.22
CA HIS A 54 9.74 -3.22 17.93
C HIS A 54 9.35 -2.03 17.04
N PHE A 55 9.72 -2.06 15.76
CA PHE A 55 9.44 -0.97 14.82
C PHE A 55 8.11 -1.08 14.09
N THR A 56 7.37 -2.18 14.22
CA THR A 56 6.13 -2.37 13.48
C THR A 56 5.07 -1.36 13.91
N THR A 57 4.85 -1.20 15.21
CA THR A 57 3.89 -0.23 15.76
C THR A 57 4.30 1.20 15.43
N ALA A 58 5.56 1.55 15.73
CA ALA A 58 6.09 2.89 15.47
C ALA A 58 6.02 3.27 13.98
N TYR A 59 6.34 2.35 13.06
CA TYR A 59 6.22 2.62 11.62
C TYR A 59 4.76 2.84 11.21
N LEU A 60 3.81 2.08 11.76
CA LEU A 60 2.40 2.27 11.45
C LEU A 60 1.86 3.61 11.97
N GLU A 61 2.28 4.02 13.16
CA GLU A 61 1.84 5.27 13.80
C GLU A 61 2.48 6.49 13.17
N GLU A 62 3.77 6.46 12.85
CA GLU A 62 4.51 7.63 12.39
C GLU A 62 4.50 7.79 10.87
N VAL A 63 4.59 6.68 10.13
CA VAL A 63 4.73 6.72 8.67
C VAL A 63 3.38 6.53 7.96
N MET A 64 2.51 5.69 8.55
CA MET A 64 1.23 5.30 7.96
C MET A 64 0.03 6.06 8.53
N MET A 65 0.23 6.95 9.51
CA MET A 65 -0.74 7.97 9.89
C MET A 65 -0.31 9.33 9.35
N LYS A 66 -1.27 10.18 9.01
CA LYS A 66 -1.06 11.59 8.71
C LYS A 66 -2.25 12.37 9.26
N ASP A 67 -2.00 13.39 10.08
CA ASP A 67 -3.05 14.24 10.67
C ASP A 67 -4.15 13.43 11.39
N GLY A 68 -3.75 12.40 12.15
CA GLY A 68 -4.66 11.48 12.86
C GLY A 68 -5.42 10.48 11.96
N LYS A 69 -5.21 10.50 10.64
CA LYS A 69 -5.89 9.63 9.67
C LYS A 69 -4.94 8.58 9.08
N ARG A 70 -5.45 7.35 8.88
CA ARG A 70 -4.71 6.27 8.22
C ARG A 70 -4.45 6.62 6.75
N ARG A 71 -3.19 6.52 6.32
CA ARG A 71 -2.80 6.65 4.91
C ARG A 71 -3.33 5.48 4.09
N GLY A 72 -3.53 5.73 2.79
CA GLY A 72 -3.90 4.69 1.84
C GLY A 72 -2.92 3.53 1.87
N GLY A 73 -3.44 2.31 2.08
CA GLY A 73 -2.62 1.10 2.15
C GLY A 73 -2.12 0.75 3.56
N TYR A 74 -2.62 1.40 4.61
CA TYR A 74 -2.35 1.05 6.02
C TYR A 74 -2.52 -0.45 6.28
N GLU A 75 -3.70 -1.02 6.02
CA GLU A 75 -3.99 -2.43 6.29
C GLU A 75 -3.06 -3.40 5.54
N ALA A 76 -2.80 -3.09 4.26
CA ALA A 76 -1.90 -3.90 3.44
C ALA A 76 -0.45 -3.80 3.92
N THR A 77 -0.06 -2.68 4.53
CA THR A 77 1.26 -2.47 5.12
C THR A 77 1.37 -3.23 6.43
N SER A 78 0.39 -3.07 7.34
CA SER A 78 0.29 -3.81 8.60
C SER A 78 0.36 -5.33 8.39
N TYR A 79 -0.44 -5.87 7.46
CA TYR A 79 -0.39 -7.30 7.13
C TYR A 79 0.99 -7.79 6.66
N ARG A 80 1.69 -6.98 5.84
CA ARG A 80 3.03 -7.30 5.36
C ARG A 80 4.08 -7.18 6.46
N LEU A 81 3.99 -6.18 7.33
CA LEU A 81 4.87 -6.06 8.50
C LEU A 81 4.72 -7.29 9.40
N ASN A 82 3.50 -7.68 9.74
CA ASN A 82 3.24 -8.89 10.53
C ASN A 82 3.80 -10.16 9.88
N THR A 83 3.75 -10.24 8.54
CA THR A 83 4.34 -11.36 7.80
C THR A 83 5.87 -11.35 7.83
N LEU A 84 6.49 -10.17 7.72
CA LEU A 84 7.93 -10.01 7.83
C LEU A 84 8.39 -10.36 9.25
N VAL A 85 7.74 -9.82 10.28
CA VAL A 85 8.02 -10.12 11.69
C VAL A 85 7.97 -11.62 11.94
N ARG A 86 6.90 -12.31 11.57
CA ARG A 86 6.78 -13.76 11.80
C ARG A 86 7.93 -14.60 11.20
N MET A 87 8.60 -14.12 10.16
CA MET A 87 9.60 -14.89 9.42
C MET A 87 11.04 -14.38 9.59
N LEU A 88 11.23 -13.15 10.07
CA LEU A 88 12.53 -12.49 10.20
C LEU A 88 12.80 -11.96 11.61
N ASP A 89 11.79 -11.89 12.49
CA ASP A 89 11.98 -11.46 13.88
C ASP A 89 12.65 -12.59 14.67
N GLY A 90 13.75 -12.25 15.33
CA GLY A 90 14.67 -13.22 15.96
C GLY A 90 16.12 -12.74 15.97
N LYS A 91 16.42 -11.72 15.17
CA LYS A 91 17.68 -10.99 15.18
C LYS A 91 17.42 -9.47 15.27
N PRO A 92 18.29 -8.71 15.95
CA PRO A 92 18.27 -7.25 15.86
C PRO A 92 18.43 -6.76 14.43
N LEU A 93 17.83 -5.60 14.10
CA LEU A 93 17.92 -5.03 12.74
C LEU A 93 19.37 -4.81 12.27
N GLU A 94 20.28 -4.49 13.20
CA GLU A 94 21.71 -4.27 12.93
C GLU A 94 22.42 -5.54 12.44
N SER A 95 21.91 -6.71 12.84
CA SER A 95 22.48 -8.01 12.50
C SER A 95 21.76 -8.72 11.34
N LEU A 96 20.74 -8.07 10.76
CA LEU A 96 20.03 -8.60 9.61
C LEU A 96 20.95 -8.53 8.38
N THR A 97 21.05 -9.62 7.64
CA THR A 97 21.94 -9.73 6.47
C THR A 97 21.18 -9.90 5.16
N SER A 98 21.86 -9.73 4.03
CA SER A 98 21.30 -10.04 2.70
C SER A 98 21.01 -11.53 2.52
N GLU A 99 21.71 -12.41 3.24
CA GLU A 99 21.47 -13.85 3.28
C GLU A 99 20.13 -14.17 3.96
N ASP A 100 19.83 -13.53 5.09
CA ASP A 100 18.53 -13.67 5.77
C ASP A 100 17.38 -13.25 4.83
N VAL A 101 17.57 -12.15 4.09
CA VAL A 101 16.60 -11.68 3.09
C VAL A 101 16.45 -12.66 1.91
N ALA A 102 17.55 -13.25 1.45
CA ALA A 102 17.53 -14.25 0.39
C ALA A 102 16.81 -15.54 0.84
N ALA A 103 17.06 -15.99 2.07
CA ALA A 103 16.38 -17.13 2.68
C ALA A 103 14.87 -16.87 2.83
N TYR A 104 14.49 -15.67 3.31
CA TYR A 104 13.09 -15.24 3.35
C TYR A 104 12.45 -15.29 1.96
N LYS A 105 13.10 -14.69 0.95
CA LYS A 105 12.62 -14.67 -0.44
C LYS A 105 12.37 -16.08 -0.95
N LEU A 106 13.31 -17.00 -0.77
CA LEU A 106 13.19 -18.38 -1.23
C LEU A 106 12.01 -19.10 -0.56
N LYS A 107 11.90 -19.00 0.77
CA LYS A 107 10.81 -19.62 1.54
C LYS A 107 9.45 -19.03 1.15
N ARG A 108 9.37 -17.71 1.02
CA ARG A 108 8.12 -17.00 0.73
C ARG A 108 7.64 -17.20 -0.70
N SER A 109 8.55 -17.32 -1.66
CA SER A 109 8.22 -17.58 -3.07
C SER A 109 7.55 -18.93 -3.31
N LYS A 110 7.70 -19.89 -2.38
CA LYS A 110 6.97 -21.18 -2.41
C LYS A 110 5.50 -21.07 -1.98
N GLN A 111 5.10 -19.95 -1.37
CA GLN A 111 3.79 -19.80 -0.75
C GLN A 111 2.90 -18.78 -1.48
N VAL A 112 3.50 -17.79 -2.14
CA VAL A 112 2.77 -16.68 -2.77
C VAL A 112 3.42 -16.27 -4.09
N ALA A 113 2.65 -15.56 -4.91
CA ALA A 113 3.14 -14.97 -6.14
C ALA A 113 4.34 -14.04 -5.91
N GLY A 114 5.27 -14.00 -6.87
CA GLY A 114 6.48 -13.19 -6.78
C GLY A 114 6.21 -11.69 -6.57
N SER A 115 5.11 -11.15 -7.09
CA SER A 115 4.71 -9.76 -6.86
C SER A 115 4.41 -9.46 -5.38
N THR A 116 3.86 -10.43 -4.64
CA THR A 116 3.64 -10.31 -3.19
C THR A 116 4.97 -10.25 -2.45
N VAL A 117 5.87 -11.19 -2.73
CA VAL A 117 7.23 -11.24 -2.13
C VAL A 117 7.97 -9.93 -2.42
N ARG A 118 7.90 -9.43 -3.65
CA ARG A 118 8.50 -8.15 -4.05
C ARG A 118 7.99 -7.00 -3.18
N LEU A 119 6.68 -6.90 -2.97
CA LEU A 119 6.08 -5.82 -2.16
C LEU A 119 6.44 -5.93 -0.67
N GLU A 120 6.55 -7.14 -0.14
CA GLU A 120 7.04 -7.42 1.21
C GLU A 120 8.51 -6.96 1.36
N LEU A 121 9.40 -7.33 0.42
CA LEU A 121 10.80 -6.91 0.43
C LEU A 121 10.99 -5.40 0.25
N GLN A 122 10.21 -4.76 -0.63
CA GLN A 122 10.21 -3.31 -0.78
C GLN A 122 9.71 -2.59 0.48
N LEU A 123 8.83 -3.21 1.27
CA LEU A 123 8.46 -2.68 2.57
C LEU A 123 9.61 -2.82 3.57
N LEU A 124 10.27 -3.97 3.62
CA LEU A 124 11.44 -4.17 4.48
C LEU A 124 12.55 -3.15 4.20
N SER A 125 12.90 -2.92 2.93
CA SER A 125 13.86 -1.87 2.52
C SER A 125 13.47 -0.48 3.06
N ARG A 126 12.19 -0.13 3.01
CA ARG A 126 11.69 1.16 3.52
C ARG A 126 11.76 1.25 5.04
N VAL A 127 11.40 0.18 5.75
CA VAL A 127 11.47 0.12 7.21
C VAL A 127 12.91 0.23 7.69
N LEU A 128 13.86 -0.49 7.06
CA LEU A 128 15.28 -0.41 7.41
C LEU A 128 15.85 0.99 7.19
N ARG A 129 15.53 1.61 6.05
CA ARG A 129 15.96 2.99 5.78
C ARG A 129 15.38 3.98 6.79
N TRP A 130 14.09 3.87 7.09
CA TRP A 130 13.42 4.70 8.10
C TRP A 130 14.02 4.50 9.50
N ALA A 131 14.26 3.25 9.91
CA ALA A 131 14.87 2.94 11.20
C ALA A 131 16.30 3.52 11.31
N ASN A 132 17.06 3.48 10.22
CA ASN A 132 18.39 4.08 10.18
C ASN A 132 18.34 5.61 10.21
N SER A 133 17.53 6.24 9.37
CA SER A 133 17.52 7.70 9.21
C SER A 133 16.78 8.46 10.30
N GLU A 134 15.65 7.92 10.78
CA GLU A 134 14.76 8.62 11.72
C GLU A 134 14.83 8.05 13.14
N LYS A 135 15.24 6.79 13.31
CA LYS A 135 15.33 6.13 14.63
C LYS A 135 16.76 5.90 15.12
N GLY A 136 17.77 6.28 14.34
CA GLY A 136 19.18 6.16 14.71
C GLY A 136 19.67 4.73 14.92
N VAL A 137 19.00 3.74 14.31
CA VAL A 137 19.39 2.34 14.39
C VAL A 137 20.55 2.10 13.41
N ALA A 138 21.62 1.43 13.87
CA ALA A 138 22.78 1.14 13.04
C ALA A 138 22.53 -0.06 12.08
N CYS A 139 21.49 0.05 11.26
CA CYS A 139 21.13 -0.95 10.26
C CYS A 139 21.29 -0.40 8.83
N SER A 140 21.50 -1.28 7.86
CA SER A 140 21.61 -0.94 6.44
C SER A 140 20.47 -1.55 5.63
N ASP A 141 20.21 -1.01 4.43
CA ASP A 141 19.24 -1.61 3.50
C ASP A 141 19.81 -2.88 2.86
N VAL A 142 19.71 -3.99 3.60
CA VAL A 142 20.18 -5.31 3.17
C VAL A 142 19.29 -5.96 2.10
N VAL A 143 18.17 -5.33 1.72
CA VAL A 143 17.34 -5.76 0.60
C VAL A 143 17.90 -5.28 -0.73
N LYS A 144 18.51 -4.09 -0.77
CA LYS A 144 19.08 -3.48 -1.98
C LYS A 144 19.98 -4.43 -2.80
N PRO A 145 20.91 -5.22 -2.22
CA PRO A 145 21.74 -6.15 -2.99
C PRO A 145 20.99 -7.41 -3.47
N VAL A 146 19.77 -7.69 -2.97
CA VAL A 146 19.02 -8.89 -3.31
C VAL A 146 18.16 -8.65 -4.54
N LYS A 147 18.35 -9.48 -5.58
CA LYS A 147 17.47 -9.48 -6.76
C LYS A 147 16.03 -9.79 -6.36
N LEU A 148 15.17 -8.79 -6.52
CA LEU A 148 13.73 -8.88 -6.27
C LEU A 148 13.04 -9.73 -7.35
N PRO A 149 11.94 -10.43 -7.00
CA PRO A 149 11.09 -11.07 -8.00
C PRO A 149 10.51 -10.06 -9.00
N ASN A 150 10.11 -10.56 -10.18
CA ASN A 150 9.45 -9.76 -11.20
C ASN A 150 8.13 -9.19 -10.68
N ALA A 151 7.76 -7.98 -11.12
CA ALA A 151 6.58 -7.26 -10.64
C ALA A 151 5.24 -7.93 -11.00
N GLY A 152 5.26 -9.02 -11.78
CA GLY A 152 4.07 -9.65 -12.35
C GLY A 152 3.51 -8.83 -13.52
N LYS A 153 2.71 -9.46 -14.38
CA LYS A 153 1.99 -8.73 -15.43
C LYS A 153 0.81 -7.96 -14.80
N PRO A 154 0.58 -6.69 -15.17
CA PRO A 154 -0.60 -5.97 -14.72
C PRO A 154 -1.86 -6.69 -15.20
N ARG A 155 -2.92 -6.69 -14.37
CA ARG A 155 -4.21 -7.25 -14.76
C ARG A 155 -4.83 -6.35 -15.83
N SER A 156 -5.04 -6.89 -17.02
CA SER A 156 -5.55 -6.14 -18.18
C SER A 156 -6.95 -6.55 -18.61
N LYS A 157 -7.56 -7.58 -17.98
CA LYS A 157 -8.90 -8.06 -18.39
C LYS A 157 -9.94 -6.94 -18.27
N ILE A 158 -10.57 -6.66 -19.40
CA ILE A 158 -11.76 -5.82 -19.53
C ILE A 158 -12.97 -6.68 -19.20
N VAL A 159 -13.92 -6.14 -18.45
CA VAL A 159 -15.17 -6.81 -18.11
C VAL A 159 -16.12 -6.60 -19.28
N GLU A 160 -16.59 -7.67 -19.90
CA GLU A 160 -17.55 -7.53 -20.99
C GLU A 160 -18.94 -7.19 -20.45
N GLU A 161 -19.82 -6.66 -21.32
CA GLU A 161 -21.15 -6.22 -20.88
C GLU A 161 -22.00 -7.39 -20.35
N HIS A 162 -21.89 -8.57 -20.95
CA HIS A 162 -22.59 -9.76 -20.46
C HIS A 162 -22.03 -10.23 -19.11
N GLU A 163 -20.70 -10.22 -18.92
CA GLU A 163 -20.06 -10.53 -17.63
C GLU A 163 -20.51 -9.53 -16.54
N TYR A 164 -20.60 -8.25 -16.89
CA TYR A 164 -21.07 -7.21 -15.99
C TYR A 164 -22.53 -7.43 -15.55
N LYS A 165 -23.43 -7.80 -16.47
CA LYS A 165 -24.82 -8.15 -16.15
C LYS A 165 -24.88 -9.36 -15.20
N MET A 166 -24.14 -10.43 -15.51
CA MET A 166 -24.07 -11.61 -14.65
C MET A 166 -23.53 -11.30 -13.24
N ILE A 167 -22.61 -10.34 -13.11
CA ILE A 167 -22.08 -9.88 -11.82
C ILE A 167 -23.14 -9.08 -11.05
N LEU A 168 -23.85 -8.17 -11.72
CA LEU A 168 -24.90 -7.36 -11.10
C LEU A 168 -26.08 -8.20 -10.58
N GLU A 169 -26.40 -9.31 -11.24
CA GLU A 169 -27.45 -10.22 -10.80
C GLU A 169 -27.10 -10.95 -9.50
N ARG A 170 -25.81 -11.14 -9.21
CA ARG A 170 -25.33 -11.92 -8.04
C ARG A 170 -24.78 -11.05 -6.91
N VAL A 171 -24.54 -9.76 -7.15
CA VAL A 171 -24.05 -8.86 -6.11
C VAL A 171 -25.17 -8.52 -5.13
N SER A 172 -24.83 -8.37 -3.86
CA SER A 172 -25.79 -7.89 -2.85
C SER A 172 -26.34 -6.52 -3.25
N GLU A 173 -27.64 -6.29 -3.03
CA GLU A 173 -28.31 -5.02 -3.33
C GLU A 173 -27.57 -3.78 -2.77
N LYS A 174 -27.03 -3.87 -1.55
CA LYS A 174 -26.23 -2.79 -0.93
C LYS A 174 -25.01 -2.37 -1.77
N ALA A 175 -24.40 -3.29 -2.51
CA ALA A 175 -23.19 -3.05 -3.30
C ALA A 175 -23.47 -2.86 -4.81
N LYS A 176 -24.71 -3.10 -5.25
CA LYS A 176 -25.12 -3.03 -6.66
C LYS A 176 -24.95 -1.62 -7.22
N ALA A 177 -25.50 -0.62 -6.52
CA ALA A 177 -25.44 0.77 -6.94
C ALA A 177 -23.99 1.31 -7.07
N ILE A 178 -23.08 0.96 -6.16
CA ILE A 178 -21.68 1.41 -6.27
C ILE A 178 -20.94 0.73 -7.42
N ILE A 179 -21.28 -0.52 -7.77
CA ILE A 179 -20.73 -1.22 -8.93
C ILE A 179 -21.25 -0.56 -10.22
N MET A 180 -22.53 -0.22 -10.28
CA MET A 180 -23.12 0.50 -11.42
C MET A 180 -22.48 1.86 -11.61
N LEU A 181 -22.27 2.61 -10.54
CA LEU A 181 -21.61 3.91 -10.63
C LEU A 181 -20.13 3.77 -11.04
N ALA A 182 -19.43 2.73 -10.58
CA ALA A 182 -18.05 2.44 -10.99
C ALA A 182 -17.94 2.12 -12.49
N TRP A 183 -18.92 1.39 -13.02
CA TRP A 183 -19.03 1.05 -14.44
C TRP A 183 -19.22 2.28 -15.34
N GLU A 184 -19.90 3.31 -14.85
CA GLU A 184 -20.21 4.51 -15.63
C GLU A 184 -19.17 5.64 -15.46
N THR A 185 -18.52 5.78 -14.31
CA THR A 185 -17.73 7.00 -14.00
C THR A 185 -16.22 6.81 -14.07
N ALA A 186 -15.74 5.57 -14.17
CA ALA A 186 -14.33 5.22 -14.02
C ALA A 186 -13.67 5.69 -12.70
N MET A 187 -14.43 6.11 -11.68
CA MET A 187 -13.88 6.64 -10.43
C MET A 187 -13.12 5.58 -9.61
N ARG A 188 -12.21 6.03 -8.74
CA ARG A 188 -11.55 5.11 -7.79
C ARG A 188 -12.54 4.69 -6.70
N ARG A 189 -12.37 3.48 -6.16
CA ARG A 189 -13.25 2.92 -5.11
C ARG A 189 -13.43 3.86 -3.91
N ASN A 190 -12.36 4.46 -3.41
CA ASN A 190 -12.47 5.36 -2.26
C ASN A 190 -13.13 6.70 -2.62
N GLU A 191 -12.98 7.16 -3.87
CA GLU A 191 -13.69 8.35 -4.36
C GLU A 191 -15.20 8.06 -4.42
N LEU A 192 -15.60 6.89 -4.94
CA LEU A 192 -17.00 6.45 -4.96
C LEU A 192 -17.60 6.36 -3.55
N LEU A 193 -16.90 5.74 -2.61
CA LEU A 193 -17.34 5.63 -1.22
C LEU A 193 -17.43 6.97 -0.49
N ALA A 194 -16.76 8.01 -1.01
CA ALA A 194 -16.78 9.34 -0.45
C ALA A 194 -17.93 10.22 -0.99
N ILE A 195 -18.70 9.77 -1.98
CA ILE A 195 -19.74 10.63 -2.58
C ILE A 195 -20.84 10.96 -1.56
N THR A 196 -21.22 12.25 -1.53
CA THR A 196 -22.39 12.79 -0.83
C THR A 196 -23.30 13.51 -1.83
N PRO A 197 -24.60 13.70 -1.55
CA PRO A 197 -25.49 14.45 -2.44
C PRO A 197 -24.99 15.86 -2.78
N SER A 198 -24.37 16.57 -1.83
CA SER A 198 -23.81 17.92 -2.01
C SER A 198 -22.70 18.01 -3.05
N MET A 199 -22.07 16.88 -3.39
CA MET A 199 -21.01 16.83 -4.41
C MET A 199 -21.57 16.71 -5.83
N VAL A 200 -22.86 16.43 -6.01
CA VAL A 200 -23.47 16.15 -7.32
C VAL A 200 -24.13 17.43 -7.86
N ASP A 201 -23.59 17.98 -8.94
CA ASP A 201 -24.25 19.03 -9.71
C ASP A 201 -25.04 18.39 -10.86
N PHE A 202 -26.35 18.24 -10.66
CA PHE A 202 -27.25 17.66 -11.66
C PHE A 202 -27.47 18.55 -12.89
N LYS A 203 -27.22 19.87 -12.79
CA LYS A 203 -27.35 20.80 -13.93
C LYS A 203 -26.13 20.70 -14.83
N LYS A 204 -24.93 20.78 -14.25
CA LYS A 204 -23.65 20.63 -14.97
C LYS A 204 -23.32 19.18 -15.31
N ARG A 205 -24.03 18.23 -14.70
CA ARG A 205 -23.83 16.78 -14.86
C ARG A 205 -22.45 16.32 -14.42
N VAL A 206 -22.01 16.75 -13.25
CA VAL A 206 -20.69 16.41 -12.70
C VAL A 206 -20.78 16.00 -11.23
N ILE A 207 -19.82 15.18 -10.78
CA ILE A 207 -19.48 15.03 -9.36
C ILE A 207 -18.23 15.86 -9.10
N HIS A 208 -18.32 16.80 -8.17
CA HIS A 208 -17.20 17.57 -7.67
C HIS A 208 -16.43 16.77 -6.61
N LEU A 209 -15.20 16.36 -6.91
CA LEU A 209 -14.30 15.75 -5.93
C LEU A 209 -13.35 16.80 -5.37
N SER A 210 -13.28 16.94 -4.05
CA SER A 210 -12.31 17.85 -3.40
C SER A 210 -10.91 17.23 -3.30
N ASP A 211 -9.90 18.07 -3.04
CA ASP A 211 -8.51 17.67 -2.84
C ASP A 211 -8.37 16.53 -1.82
N GLU A 212 -9.12 16.60 -0.72
CA GLU A 212 -9.10 15.62 0.38
C GLU A 212 -9.64 14.24 -0.03
N GLN A 213 -10.52 14.21 -1.02
CA GLN A 213 -11.22 13.00 -1.46
C GLN A 213 -10.49 12.30 -2.60
N THR A 214 -9.61 13.01 -3.31
CA THR A 214 -8.77 12.42 -4.34
C THR A 214 -7.48 11.88 -3.74
N LYS A 215 -7.04 10.70 -4.21
CA LYS A 215 -5.76 10.10 -3.79
C LYS A 215 -4.55 11.02 -4.07
N ASN A 216 -4.72 12.01 -4.94
CA ASN A 216 -3.67 12.79 -5.55
C ASN A 216 -3.60 14.24 -5.05
N GLY A 217 -4.55 14.68 -4.21
CA GLY A 217 -4.59 16.04 -3.67
C GLY A 217 -4.99 17.11 -4.70
N GLU A 218 -5.66 16.72 -5.78
CA GLU A 218 -6.11 17.62 -6.84
C GLU A 218 -7.59 17.34 -7.10
N GLY A 219 -8.43 18.29 -6.70
CA GLY A 219 -9.87 18.27 -6.92
C GLY A 219 -10.18 18.25 -8.42
N ARG A 220 -11.25 17.56 -8.77
CA ARG A 220 -11.68 17.46 -10.17
C ARG A 220 -13.17 17.19 -10.28
N ASP A 221 -13.69 17.54 -11.44
CA ASP A 221 -15.06 17.23 -11.82
C ASP A 221 -15.09 15.94 -12.62
N VAL A 222 -15.89 14.99 -12.18
CA VAL A 222 -16.13 13.75 -12.91
C VAL A 222 -17.44 13.90 -13.70
N PRO A 223 -17.40 13.92 -15.03
CA PRO A 223 -18.61 14.04 -15.85
C PRO A 223 -19.47 12.79 -15.75
N LEU A 224 -20.78 12.99 -15.80
CA LEU A 224 -21.79 11.95 -15.59
C LEU A 224 -22.50 11.58 -16.90
N SER A 225 -22.50 10.29 -17.20
CA SER A 225 -23.38 9.71 -18.23
C SER A 225 -24.85 9.86 -17.82
N SER A 226 -25.77 9.70 -18.78
CA SER A 226 -27.21 9.74 -18.48
C SER A 226 -27.60 8.64 -17.49
N ASN A 227 -27.01 7.44 -17.61
CA ASN A 227 -27.23 6.33 -16.68
C ASN A 227 -26.73 6.65 -15.27
N ALA A 228 -25.55 7.28 -15.15
CA ALA A 228 -25.02 7.69 -13.86
C ALA A 228 -25.90 8.77 -13.20
N LEU A 229 -26.45 9.71 -13.98
CA LEU A 229 -27.37 10.72 -13.48
C LEU A 229 -28.67 10.12 -12.94
N THR A 230 -29.30 9.21 -13.68
CA THR A 230 -30.52 8.54 -13.23
C THR A 230 -30.28 7.82 -11.91
N LEU A 231 -29.21 7.02 -11.85
CA LEU A 231 -28.82 6.32 -10.62
C LEU A 231 -28.55 7.28 -9.45
N LEU A 232 -27.86 8.40 -9.69
CA LEU A 232 -27.56 9.37 -8.64
C LEU A 232 -28.79 10.13 -8.16
N ARG A 233 -29.77 10.41 -9.04
CA ARG A 233 -31.04 11.02 -8.64
C ARG A 233 -31.77 10.13 -7.65
N GLU A 234 -31.93 8.85 -7.98
CA GLU A 234 -32.55 7.86 -7.10
C GLU A 234 -31.79 7.72 -5.77
N LEU A 235 -30.45 7.68 -5.81
CA LEU A 235 -29.64 7.55 -4.59
C LEU A 235 -29.67 8.78 -3.69
N CYS A 236 -29.84 9.98 -4.26
CA CYS A 236 -29.86 11.23 -3.51
C CYS A 236 -31.26 11.60 -2.98
N GLU A 237 -32.32 11.00 -3.54
CA GLU A 237 -33.69 11.28 -3.14
C GLU A 237 -33.91 11.03 -1.63
N GLY A 238 -34.46 12.02 -0.94
CA GLY A 238 -34.71 11.97 0.50
C GLY A 238 -33.46 11.96 1.40
N ARG A 239 -32.24 12.12 0.86
CA ARG A 239 -31.00 12.10 1.64
C ARG A 239 -30.50 13.49 2.03
N GLN A 240 -29.86 13.56 3.19
CA GLN A 240 -29.19 14.78 3.65
C GLN A 240 -27.96 15.09 2.80
N ALA A 241 -27.71 16.38 2.56
CA ALA A 241 -26.68 16.90 1.67
C ALA A 241 -25.28 16.28 1.89
N ASN A 242 -24.85 16.13 3.15
CA ASN A 242 -23.51 15.66 3.50
C ASN A 242 -23.46 14.18 3.94
N SER A 243 -24.56 13.44 3.77
CA SER A 243 -24.60 12.01 4.09
C SER A 243 -23.90 11.19 3.01
N ARG A 244 -23.14 10.15 3.39
CA ARG A 244 -22.50 9.25 2.42
C ARG A 244 -23.58 8.48 1.65
N LEU A 245 -23.48 8.44 0.32
CA LEU A 245 -24.40 7.64 -0.51
C LEU A 245 -24.24 6.14 -0.23
N PHE A 246 -23.01 5.69 0.04
CA PHE A 246 -22.67 4.29 0.26
C PHE A 246 -22.14 4.05 1.68
N ILE A 247 -22.89 3.30 2.49
CA ILE A 247 -22.48 2.88 3.84
C ILE A 247 -21.78 1.52 3.73
N LEU A 248 -20.61 1.50 3.10
CA LEU A 248 -19.79 0.30 2.89
C LEU A 248 -18.32 0.58 3.13
N THR A 249 -17.60 -0.39 3.69
CA THR A 249 -16.14 -0.29 3.78
C THR A 249 -15.49 -0.62 2.43
N PRO A 250 -14.28 -0.09 2.14
CA PRO A 250 -13.53 -0.47 0.94
C PRO A 250 -13.32 -2.00 0.80
N TYR A 251 -13.18 -2.68 1.95
CA TYR A 251 -13.07 -4.13 2.00
C TYR A 251 -14.39 -4.81 1.59
N ALA A 252 -15.53 -4.38 2.15
CA ALA A 252 -16.84 -4.93 1.83
C ALA A 252 -17.15 -4.84 0.33
N VAL A 253 -16.89 -3.70 -0.32
CA VAL A 253 -17.06 -3.53 -1.78
C VAL A 253 -16.18 -4.52 -2.56
N THR A 254 -14.93 -4.69 -2.13
CA THR A 254 -14.00 -5.63 -2.78
C THR A 254 -14.50 -7.05 -2.70
N GLN A 255 -14.96 -7.47 -1.52
CA GLN A 255 -15.43 -8.84 -1.30
C GLN A 255 -16.76 -9.09 -2.01
N ALA A 256 -17.69 -8.14 -1.98
CA ALA A 256 -18.97 -8.24 -2.67
C ALA A 256 -18.76 -8.46 -4.17
N PHE A 257 -17.94 -7.62 -4.82
CA PHE A 257 -17.61 -7.78 -6.24
C PHE A 257 -16.88 -9.10 -6.52
N ARG A 258 -15.88 -9.46 -5.70
CA ARG A 258 -15.10 -10.69 -5.89
C ARG A 258 -15.98 -11.95 -5.77
N ARG A 259 -16.91 -11.96 -4.81
CA ARG A 259 -17.84 -13.06 -4.61
C ARG A 259 -18.79 -13.19 -5.80
N ALA A 260 -19.44 -12.09 -6.18
CA ALA A 260 -20.34 -12.06 -7.33
C ALA A 260 -19.63 -12.52 -8.62
N ALA A 261 -18.45 -11.97 -8.93
CA ALA A 261 -17.66 -12.40 -10.09
C ALA A 261 -17.30 -13.89 -10.07
N ARG A 262 -16.98 -14.46 -8.90
CA ARG A 262 -16.70 -15.89 -8.79
C ARG A 262 -17.95 -16.74 -9.04
N GLU A 263 -19.09 -16.34 -8.48
CA GLU A 263 -20.38 -17.02 -8.66
C GLU A 263 -20.93 -16.86 -10.09
N SER A 264 -20.50 -15.82 -10.81
CA SER A 264 -20.75 -15.63 -12.25
C SER A 264 -19.74 -16.36 -13.13
N HIS A 265 -18.77 -17.10 -12.57
CA HIS A 265 -17.65 -17.70 -13.31
C HIS A 265 -16.79 -16.70 -14.11
N VAL A 266 -16.77 -15.43 -13.70
CA VAL A 266 -15.95 -14.37 -14.28
C VAL A 266 -14.62 -14.27 -13.54
N TYR A 267 -13.59 -14.92 -14.09
CA TYR A 267 -12.26 -14.93 -13.50
C TYR A 267 -11.36 -13.82 -14.05
N GLY A 268 -10.29 -13.51 -13.30
CA GLY A 268 -9.26 -12.52 -13.71
C GLY A 268 -9.64 -11.06 -13.46
N VAL A 269 -10.84 -10.78 -12.93
CA VAL A 269 -11.34 -9.43 -12.67
C VAL A 269 -11.28 -9.06 -11.19
N CYS A 270 -11.24 -7.76 -10.90
CA CYS A 270 -11.49 -7.22 -9.58
C CYS A 270 -12.31 -5.94 -9.69
N PHE A 271 -12.74 -5.36 -8.58
CA PHE A 271 -13.52 -4.11 -8.61
C PHE A 271 -12.83 -3.00 -9.42
N HIS A 272 -11.49 -2.95 -9.39
CA HIS A 272 -10.73 -1.96 -10.18
C HIS A 272 -10.77 -2.22 -11.70
N SER A 273 -11.09 -3.44 -12.15
CA SER A 273 -11.32 -3.75 -13.56
C SER A 273 -12.47 -2.93 -14.15
N LEU A 274 -13.48 -2.54 -13.34
CA LEU A 274 -14.58 -1.68 -13.80
C LEU A 274 -14.07 -0.32 -14.25
N ARG A 275 -13.07 0.24 -13.57
CA ARG A 275 -12.43 1.50 -13.99
C ARG A 275 -11.70 1.35 -15.32
N HIS A 276 -10.94 0.26 -15.50
CA HIS A 276 -10.28 -0.04 -16.77
C HIS A 276 -11.30 -0.20 -17.90
N THR A 277 -12.41 -0.88 -17.60
CA THR A 277 -13.50 -1.12 -18.53
C THR A 277 -14.20 0.17 -18.92
N ALA A 278 -14.54 1.03 -17.96
CA ALA A 278 -15.15 2.33 -18.22
C ALA A 278 -14.27 3.20 -19.14
N ILE A 279 -12.96 3.28 -18.87
CA ILE A 279 -12.02 4.03 -19.72
C ILE A 279 -11.97 3.45 -21.14
N THR A 280 -11.95 2.11 -21.26
CA THR A 280 -11.95 1.43 -22.56
C THR A 280 -13.22 1.72 -23.34
N ARG A 281 -14.39 1.57 -22.71
CA ARG A 281 -15.70 1.89 -23.30
C ARG A 281 -15.78 3.34 -23.78
N TYR A 282 -15.21 4.28 -23.03
CA TYR A 282 -15.18 5.69 -23.43
C TYR A 282 -14.19 5.94 -24.58
N ALA A 283 -13.05 5.26 -24.60
CA ALA A 283 -12.12 5.33 -25.72
C ALA A 283 -12.75 4.78 -27.01
N GLU A 284 -13.48 3.67 -26.91
CA GLU A 284 -14.23 3.06 -28.04
C GLU A 284 -15.35 3.96 -28.55
N LYS A 285 -15.90 4.84 -27.70
CA LYS A 285 -16.83 5.91 -28.10
C LYS A 285 -16.16 7.11 -28.77
N GLY A 286 -14.84 7.06 -29.01
CA GLY A 286 -14.09 8.10 -29.69
C GLY A 286 -13.57 9.22 -28.78
N LEU A 287 -13.62 9.08 -27.44
CA LEU A 287 -13.07 10.11 -26.57
C LEU A 287 -11.55 10.15 -26.67
N ASN A 288 -11.00 11.35 -26.83
CA ASN A 288 -9.56 11.55 -26.89
C ASN A 288 -8.90 11.37 -25.51
N THR A 289 -7.58 11.27 -25.50
CA THR A 289 -6.83 10.97 -24.26
C THR A 289 -6.98 12.04 -23.18
N ILE A 290 -7.17 13.31 -23.56
CA ILE A 290 -7.40 14.42 -22.61
C ILE A 290 -8.77 14.30 -21.96
N GLN A 291 -9.81 13.98 -22.74
CA GLN A 291 -11.16 13.72 -22.22
C GLN A 291 -11.17 12.50 -21.29
N LEU A 292 -10.49 11.41 -21.67
CA LEU A 292 -10.31 10.24 -20.80
C LEU A 292 -9.54 10.58 -19.52
N GLN A 293 -8.57 11.49 -19.59
CA GLN A 293 -7.82 11.98 -18.44
C GLN A 293 -8.73 12.76 -17.49
N CYS A 294 -9.59 13.63 -18.02
CA CYS A 294 -10.59 14.37 -17.23
C CYS A 294 -11.52 13.40 -16.47
N ILE A 295 -12.09 12.41 -17.17
CA ILE A 295 -12.97 11.40 -16.56
C ILE A 295 -12.24 10.60 -15.47
N SER A 296 -11.06 10.07 -15.80
CA SER A 296 -10.40 9.10 -14.95
C SER A 296 -9.53 9.75 -13.85
N GLY A 297 -9.03 10.96 -14.03
CA GLY A 297 -8.09 11.60 -13.10
C GLY A 297 -6.72 10.91 -13.03
N HIS A 298 -6.17 10.53 -14.19
CA HIS A 298 -4.77 10.08 -14.32
C HIS A 298 -3.84 11.30 -14.41
N LYS A 299 -2.74 11.33 -13.66
CA LYS A 299 -1.78 12.46 -13.71
C LYS A 299 -1.00 12.53 -15.02
N SER A 300 -0.65 11.37 -15.59
CA SER A 300 0.13 11.27 -16.82
C SER A 300 -0.69 10.61 -17.91
N ILE A 301 -0.67 11.24 -19.09
CA ILE A 301 -1.25 10.76 -20.35
C ILE A 301 -0.66 9.40 -20.74
N SER A 302 0.61 9.12 -20.40
CA SER A 302 1.26 7.84 -20.67
C SER A 302 0.53 6.66 -20.01
N MET A 303 -0.18 6.88 -18.90
CA MET A 303 -1.01 5.83 -18.27
C MET A 303 -2.26 5.48 -19.10
N LEU A 304 -2.68 6.39 -19.99
CA LEU A 304 -3.83 6.23 -20.87
C LEU A 304 -3.46 5.78 -22.29
N ALA A 305 -2.18 5.82 -22.67
CA ALA A 305 -1.69 5.41 -23.99
C ALA A 305 -2.16 4.00 -24.39
N ARG A 306 -2.34 3.10 -23.42
CA ARG A 306 -2.86 1.73 -23.64
C ARG A 306 -4.34 1.65 -24.03
N TYR A 307 -5.09 2.75 -23.95
CA TYR A 307 -6.50 2.82 -24.36
C TYR A 307 -6.69 3.67 -25.61
N SER A 308 -5.70 4.48 -25.98
CA SER A 308 -5.75 5.33 -27.17
C SER A 308 -5.40 4.57 -28.45
N HIS A 309 -5.90 3.34 -28.59
CA HIS A 309 -5.79 2.60 -29.86
C HIS A 309 -6.76 3.23 -30.86
N ILE A 310 -6.40 4.41 -31.35
CA ILE A 310 -7.10 5.04 -32.46
C ILE A 310 -6.79 4.18 -33.69
N LYS A 311 -7.81 3.53 -34.25
CA LYS A 311 -7.65 2.79 -35.50
C LYS A 311 -7.32 3.79 -36.60
N ALA A 312 -6.37 3.46 -37.47
CA ALA A 312 -6.00 4.32 -38.60
C ALA A 312 -7.22 4.65 -39.48
N SER A 313 -8.16 3.70 -39.63
CA SER A 313 -9.44 3.92 -40.32
C SER A 313 -10.26 5.04 -39.68
N SER A 314 -10.35 5.09 -38.36
CA SER A 314 -11.08 6.15 -37.64
C SER A 314 -10.39 7.51 -37.74
N VAL A 315 -9.07 7.56 -37.99
CA VAL A 315 -8.35 8.80 -38.29
C VAL A 315 -8.61 9.22 -39.74
N ALA A 316 -8.62 8.27 -40.68
CA ALA A 316 -8.92 8.54 -42.08
C ALA A 316 -10.32 9.15 -42.25
N ASP A 317 -11.34 8.60 -41.58
CA ASP A 317 -12.71 9.15 -41.57
C ASP A 317 -12.78 10.60 -41.06
N LEU A 318 -11.84 11.02 -40.21
CA LEU A 318 -11.74 12.39 -39.69
C LEU A 318 -10.95 13.33 -40.60
N MET A 319 -10.19 12.80 -41.56
CA MET A 319 -9.33 13.56 -42.46
C MET A 319 -9.98 13.91 -43.80
N GLY A 320 -11.13 13.31 -44.13
CA GLY A 320 -11.85 13.51 -45.39
C GLY A 320 -11.90 12.25 -46.22
#